data_AF-A0A101Q3K2-F1
#
_entry.id   AF-A0A101Q3K2-F1
#
_cell.length_a   1.000
_cell.length_b   1.000
_cell.length_c   1.000
_cell.angle_alpha   90.00
_cell.angle_beta   90.00
_cell.angle_gamma   90.00
#
_symmetry.space_group_name_H-M   'P 1'
#
loop_
_entity.id
_entity.type
_entity.pdbx_description
1 polymer ?
#
loop_
_entity_poly.entity_id
_entity_poly.type
_entity_poly.pdbx_seq_one_letter_code
_entity_poly.pdbx_strand_id
1 'polypeptide(L)'
;MTTLPRGEAADVHRVARRRRVVAAAGAVSAGLLVLSACDKPTPVATITVGGHSVNSEAVCYNDGKALNETSLKECVKNADDIKSIKVGQDETVRIGVDPKIADAGWIVLVNGRQFSDSSKETYRTIPSSAFFNVQYGTQGNTNTLSIRMGENTNKGMWSFKLKKA
;
A
#
# COMPACT_ATOMS: atom_id res chain seq x y z
N MET A 1 -72.45 26.90 -25.96
CA MET A 1 -72.67 27.30 -27.36
C MET A 1 -71.36 27.87 -27.89
N THR A 2 -70.78 27.16 -28.87
CA THR A 2 -70.20 27.69 -30.13
C THR A 2 -70.59 29.16 -30.41
N THR A 3 -69.75 30.11 -30.87
CA THR A 3 -68.71 30.12 -31.92
C THR A 3 -67.86 31.42 -31.88
N LEU A 4 -66.59 31.31 -32.30
CA LEU A 4 -65.65 32.35 -32.85
C LEU A 4 -66.28 33.23 -33.97
N PRO A 5 -65.74 34.41 -34.42
CA PRO A 5 -64.37 34.52 -35.00
C PRO A 5 -63.65 35.91 -35.16
N ARG A 6 -62.41 35.81 -35.68
CA ARG A 6 -61.71 36.60 -36.73
C ARG A 6 -61.19 38.04 -36.51
N GLY A 7 -59.94 38.21 -36.99
CA GLY A 7 -59.29 39.46 -37.44
C GLY A 7 -58.26 39.97 -36.46
N GLU A 8 -57.04 40.40 -36.78
CA GLU A 8 -56.37 40.70 -38.05
C GLU A 8 -54.86 40.80 -37.75
N ALA A 9 -54.01 40.57 -38.75
CA ALA A 9 -52.56 40.58 -38.62
C ALA A 9 -51.98 42.00 -38.62
N ALA A 10 -50.95 42.24 -37.81
CA ALA A 10 -50.00 43.34 -38.03
C ALA A 10 -48.57 42.77 -38.01
N ASP A 11 -47.98 42.78 -39.20
CA ASP A 11 -46.56 42.58 -39.47
C ASP A 11 -45.78 43.77 -38.87
N VAL A 12 -44.80 43.51 -38.01
CA VAL A 12 -43.72 44.47 -37.75
C VAL A 12 -42.40 43.77 -37.91
N HIS A 13 -41.68 44.26 -38.91
CA HIS A 13 -40.39 43.78 -39.38
C HIS A 13 -39.27 43.84 -38.34
N ARG A 14 -38.50 42.75 -38.36
CA ARG A 14 -37.02 42.61 -38.29
C ARG A 14 -36.21 43.34 -37.21
N VAL A 15 -35.13 42.62 -36.87
CA VAL A 15 -33.82 43.08 -36.36
C VAL A 15 -33.67 43.07 -34.84
N ALA A 16 -33.30 41.91 -34.29
CA ALA A 16 -31.94 41.65 -33.81
C ALA A 16 -31.96 40.44 -32.88
N ARG A 17 -31.51 39.31 -33.40
CA ARG A 17 -31.11 38.14 -32.61
C ARG A 17 -29.93 38.53 -31.73
N ARG A 18 -30.16 39.07 -30.53
CA ARG A 18 -29.15 39.12 -29.47
C ARG A 18 -29.25 37.86 -28.62
N ARG A 19 -28.59 36.79 -29.10
CA ARG A 19 -28.16 35.68 -28.25
C ARG A 19 -27.23 36.27 -27.19
N ARG A 20 -27.73 36.52 -25.98
CA ARG A 20 -26.86 36.70 -24.82
C ARG A 20 -26.44 35.30 -24.37
N VAL A 21 -25.40 34.79 -25.03
CA VAL A 21 -24.59 33.69 -24.53
C VAL A 21 -23.87 34.25 -23.32
N VAL A 22 -24.42 34.04 -22.13
CA VAL A 22 -23.65 34.20 -20.90
C VAL A 22 -22.87 32.91 -20.75
N ALA A 23 -21.65 32.91 -21.29
CA ALA A 23 -20.66 31.93 -20.91
C ALA A 23 -20.30 32.20 -19.45
N ALA A 24 -20.99 31.52 -18.53
CA ALA A 24 -20.47 31.34 -17.19
C ALA A 24 -19.27 30.39 -17.32
N ALA A 25 -18.10 30.96 -17.62
CA ALA A 25 -16.84 30.27 -17.46
C ALA A 25 -16.71 29.94 -15.98
N GLY A 26 -17.08 28.70 -15.62
CA GLY A 26 -16.78 28.14 -14.32
C GLY A 26 -15.27 28.10 -14.18
N ALA A 27 -14.70 29.06 -13.46
CA ALA A 27 -13.37 28.93 -12.94
C ALA A 27 -13.43 27.87 -11.83
N VAL A 28 -13.35 26.59 -12.22
CA VAL A 28 -12.96 25.55 -11.28
C VAL A 28 -11.51 25.87 -10.95
N SER A 29 -11.30 26.56 -9.84
CA SER A 29 -10.00 26.69 -9.21
C SER A 29 -9.61 25.28 -8.76
N ALA A 30 -9.07 24.48 -9.69
CA ALA A 30 -8.19 23.39 -9.35
C ALA A 30 -6.96 24.04 -8.73
N GLY A 31 -7.05 24.34 -7.43
CA GLY A 31 -5.90 24.53 -6.58
C GLY A 31 -5.12 23.23 -6.63
N LEU A 32 -4.24 23.14 -7.63
CA LEU A 32 -3.29 22.06 -7.79
C LEU A 32 -2.45 22.09 -6.52
N LEU A 33 -2.79 21.21 -5.58
CA LEU A 33 -1.89 20.82 -4.51
C LEU A 33 -0.66 20.24 -5.19
N VAL A 34 0.33 21.08 -5.43
CA VAL A 34 1.69 20.62 -5.70
C VAL A 34 2.26 20.20 -4.34
N LEU A 35 1.79 19.05 -3.84
CA LEU A 35 2.65 18.19 -3.04
C LEU A 35 3.57 17.45 -4.01
N SER A 36 4.53 18.16 -4.62
CA SER A 36 5.65 17.53 -5.34
C SER A 36 6.70 17.01 -4.34
N ALA A 37 6.24 16.34 -3.30
CA ALA A 37 6.90 15.21 -2.69
C ALA A 37 5.96 14.02 -2.90
N CYS A 38 5.62 13.73 -4.16
CA CYS A 38 5.09 12.43 -4.55
C CYS A 38 6.26 11.43 -4.54
N ASP A 39 6.85 11.20 -3.36
CA ASP A 39 7.58 9.95 -3.14
C ASP A 39 6.56 8.85 -3.40
N LYS A 40 6.86 8.03 -4.41
CA LYS A 40 6.00 6.93 -4.82
C LYS A 40 5.71 6.10 -3.55
N PRO A 41 4.45 5.81 -3.21
CA PRO A 41 4.15 5.13 -1.96
C PRO A 41 4.94 3.82 -1.93
N THR A 42 5.67 3.62 -0.83
CA THR A 42 6.42 2.38 -0.66
C THR A 42 5.41 1.23 -0.61
N PRO A 43 5.72 0.08 -1.25
CA PRO A 43 4.85 -1.07 -1.15
C PRO A 43 4.67 -1.47 0.32
N VAL A 44 3.46 -1.88 0.68
CA VAL A 44 3.09 -2.24 2.04
C VAL A 44 3.17 -3.76 2.22
N ALA A 45 3.59 -4.16 3.42
CA ALA A 45 3.43 -5.53 3.89
C ALA A 45 2.51 -5.55 5.10
N THR A 46 1.73 -6.63 5.25
CA THR A 46 0.77 -6.82 6.33
C THR A 46 0.99 -8.16 7.00
N ILE A 47 1.01 -8.16 8.34
CA ILE A 47 1.00 -9.36 9.15
C ILE A 47 -0.36 -9.47 9.83
N THR A 48 -1.03 -10.60 9.64
CA THR A 48 -2.32 -10.91 10.24
C THR A 48 -2.22 -12.17 11.09
N VAL A 49 -2.73 -12.09 12.32
CA VAL A 49 -2.76 -13.18 13.29
C VAL A 49 -4.14 -13.19 13.93
N GLY A 50 -4.85 -14.32 13.83
CA GLY A 50 -6.26 -14.38 14.24
C GLY A 50 -7.08 -13.31 13.53
N GLY A 51 -7.68 -12.40 14.31
CA GLY A 51 -8.43 -11.23 13.82
C GLY A 51 -7.66 -9.90 13.87
N HIS A 52 -6.37 -9.91 14.20
CA HIS A 52 -5.55 -8.71 14.32
C HIS A 52 -4.59 -8.57 13.16
N SER A 53 -4.35 -7.34 12.72
CA SER A 53 -3.40 -7.04 11.64
C SER A 53 -2.54 -5.84 11.98
N VAL A 54 -1.29 -5.88 11.55
CA VAL A 54 -0.39 -4.73 11.52
C VAL A 54 0.18 -4.60 10.12
N ASN A 55 0.22 -3.38 9.60
CA ASN A 55 0.89 -3.06 8.35
C ASN A 55 2.17 -2.28 8.63
N SER A 56 3.12 -2.38 7.71
CA SER A 56 4.32 -1.57 7.71
C SER A 56 4.67 -1.17 6.29
N GLU A 57 5.10 0.07 6.16
CA GLU A 57 5.90 0.52 5.03
C GLU A 57 7.30 -0.09 5.11
N ALA A 58 8.06 0.06 4.03
CA ALA A 58 9.40 -0.50 3.94
C ALA A 58 10.33 0.21 4.93
N VAL A 59 11.04 -0.57 5.76
CA VAL A 59 12.18 -0.06 6.53
C VAL A 59 13.28 0.43 5.59
N CYS A 60 13.40 -0.22 4.44
CA CYS A 60 14.38 0.11 3.43
C CYS A 60 13.82 -0.23 2.05
N TYR A 61 13.83 0.71 1.10
CA TYR A 61 13.31 0.50 -0.24
C TYR A 61 14.03 1.41 -1.23
N ASN A 62 14.41 0.87 -2.38
CA ASN A 62 15.08 1.63 -3.45
C ASN A 62 14.28 1.60 -4.75
N ASP A 63 12.98 1.86 -4.67
CA ASP A 63 12.09 1.89 -5.85
C ASP A 63 12.13 0.63 -6.74
N GLY A 64 12.42 -0.53 -6.13
CA GLY A 64 12.57 -1.80 -6.83
C GLY A 64 13.94 -2.02 -7.48
N LYS A 65 14.87 -1.08 -7.34
CA LYS A 65 16.29 -1.25 -7.67
C LYS A 65 17.01 -2.00 -6.54
N ALA A 66 18.16 -2.57 -6.85
CA ALA A 66 18.98 -3.22 -5.84
C ALA A 66 19.45 -2.20 -4.78
N LEU A 67 19.37 -2.59 -3.51
CA LEU A 67 19.96 -1.88 -2.40
C LEU A 67 21.43 -2.28 -2.28
N ASN A 68 22.32 -1.29 -2.19
CA ASN A 68 23.70 -1.55 -1.83
C ASN A 68 23.82 -1.78 -0.30
N GLU A 69 24.94 -2.38 0.14
CA GLU A 69 25.13 -2.74 1.54
C GLU A 69 25.14 -1.53 2.49
N THR A 70 25.64 -0.38 2.02
CA THR A 70 25.70 0.85 2.81
C THR A 70 24.30 1.39 3.10
N SER A 71 23.45 1.48 2.07
CA SER A 71 22.05 1.91 2.20
C SER A 71 21.26 0.98 3.12
N LEU A 72 21.52 -0.34 3.04
CA LEU A 72 20.90 -1.31 3.96
C LEU A 72 21.28 -1.05 5.41
N LYS A 73 22.57 -0.83 5.70
CA LYS A 73 23.05 -0.55 7.05
C LYS A 73 22.47 0.76 7.60
N GLU A 74 22.32 1.77 6.75
CA GLU A 74 21.73 3.06 7.14
C GLU A 74 20.25 2.94 7.44
N CYS A 75 19.47 2.26 6.59
CA CYS A 75 18.04 2.04 6.85
C CYS A 75 17.78 1.28 8.15
N VAL A 76 18.53 0.19 8.40
CA VAL A 76 18.31 -0.67 9.57
C VAL A 76 18.63 0.07 10.87
N LYS A 77 19.61 0.99 10.87
CA LYS A 77 19.94 1.80 12.05
C LYS A 77 18.85 2.80 12.41
N ASN A 78 18.08 3.28 11.43
CA ASN A 78 17.00 4.25 11.62
C ASN A 78 15.62 3.60 11.77
N ALA A 79 15.57 2.27 11.94
CA ALA A 79 14.34 1.51 12.04
C ALA A 79 13.74 1.58 13.46
N ASP A 80 13.36 2.77 13.91
CA ASP A 80 12.98 2.99 15.31
C ASP A 80 11.54 2.55 15.64
N ASP A 81 10.69 2.30 14.63
CA ASP A 81 9.25 2.03 14.82
C ASP A 81 8.76 0.69 14.24
N ILE A 82 9.48 -0.39 14.51
CA ILE A 82 9.04 -1.74 14.10
C ILE A 82 7.76 -2.14 14.83
N LYS A 83 6.65 -2.25 14.10
CA LYS A 83 5.34 -2.66 14.62
C LYS A 83 5.39 -4.06 15.20
N SER A 84 4.62 -4.30 16.26
CA SER A 84 4.55 -5.60 16.93
C SER A 84 3.13 -6.18 16.94
N ILE A 85 3.03 -7.49 16.82
CA ILE A 85 1.78 -8.25 16.93
C ILE A 85 1.97 -9.45 17.86
N LYS A 86 0.94 -9.80 18.63
CA LYS A 86 0.94 -10.99 19.49
C LYS A 86 0.56 -12.22 18.68
N VAL A 87 1.15 -13.36 19.01
CA VAL A 87 0.90 -14.64 18.34
C VAL A 87 0.61 -15.72 19.38
N GLY A 88 -0.62 -16.22 19.35
CA GLY A 88 -1.06 -17.38 20.13
C GLY A 88 -0.39 -18.66 19.64
N GLN A 89 -0.36 -19.69 20.50
CA GLN A 89 0.32 -20.95 20.19
C GLN A 89 -0.39 -21.74 19.08
N ASP A 90 -1.72 -21.67 19.03
CA ASP A 90 -2.56 -22.39 18.06
C ASP A 90 -2.92 -21.53 16.82
N GLU A 91 -2.31 -20.35 16.69
CA GLU A 91 -2.58 -19.43 15.59
C GLU A 91 -1.63 -19.63 14.40
N THR A 92 -1.98 -19.00 13.30
CA THR A 92 -1.13 -18.89 12.12
C THR A 92 -0.79 -17.43 11.87
N VAL A 93 0.45 -17.19 11.44
CA VAL A 93 0.91 -15.89 10.99
C VAL A 93 0.71 -15.84 9.48
N ARG A 94 -0.22 -14.99 9.04
CA ARG A 94 -0.48 -14.71 7.63
C ARG A 94 0.31 -13.49 7.24
N ILE A 95 1.18 -13.66 6.25
CA ILE A 95 2.05 -12.64 5.70
C ILE A 95 1.46 -12.26 4.36
N GLY A 96 0.98 -11.03 4.22
CA GLY A 96 0.50 -10.46 2.97
C GLY A 96 1.47 -9.39 2.47
N VAL A 97 1.67 -9.35 1.16
CA VAL A 97 2.52 -8.36 0.51
C VAL A 97 1.81 -7.76 -0.70
N ASP A 98 2.08 -6.50 -0.98
CA ASP A 98 1.60 -5.86 -2.20
C ASP A 98 2.07 -6.62 -3.46
N PRO A 99 1.28 -6.62 -4.55
CA PRO A 99 1.65 -7.29 -5.81
C PRO A 99 3.04 -6.91 -6.33
N LYS A 100 3.46 -5.65 -6.15
CA LYS A 100 4.79 -5.20 -6.57
C LYS A 100 5.92 -5.97 -5.86
N ILE A 101 5.73 -6.34 -4.59
CA ILE A 101 6.66 -7.17 -3.81
C ILE A 101 6.63 -8.60 -4.34
N ALA A 102 5.44 -9.14 -4.56
CA ALA A 102 5.22 -10.49 -5.08
C ALA A 102 5.88 -10.68 -6.46
N ASP A 103 5.67 -9.76 -7.40
CA ASP A 103 6.24 -9.81 -8.76
C ASP A 103 7.78 -9.88 -8.77
N ALA A 104 8.41 -9.16 -7.83
CA ALA A 104 9.87 -9.16 -7.68
C ALA A 104 10.42 -10.43 -7.01
N GLY A 105 9.53 -11.27 -6.47
CA GLY A 105 9.87 -12.36 -5.55
C GLY A 105 10.19 -11.83 -4.16
N TRP A 106 9.94 -12.64 -3.13
CA TRP A 106 10.29 -12.29 -1.76
C TRP A 106 10.53 -13.52 -0.90
N ILE A 107 11.33 -13.32 0.15
CA ILE A 107 11.59 -14.34 1.17
C ILE A 107 11.23 -13.81 2.56
N VAL A 108 10.89 -14.73 3.45
CA VAL A 108 10.78 -14.48 4.88
C VAL A 108 12.14 -14.69 5.52
N LEU A 109 12.55 -13.72 6.32
CA LEU A 109 13.64 -13.84 7.26
C LEU A 109 13.08 -13.85 8.68
N VAL A 110 13.66 -14.65 9.56
CA VAL A 110 13.42 -14.56 11.00
C VAL A 110 14.74 -14.33 11.71
N ASN A 111 14.82 -13.27 12.51
CA ASN A 111 16.04 -12.81 13.17
C ASN A 111 17.22 -12.66 12.19
N GLY A 112 16.93 -12.16 10.98
CA GLY A 112 17.91 -11.94 9.90
C GLY A 112 18.31 -13.20 9.12
N ARG A 113 17.84 -14.39 9.50
CA ARG A 113 18.13 -15.66 8.82
C ARG A 113 17.01 -16.03 7.87
N GLN A 114 17.35 -16.58 6.70
CA GLN A 114 16.33 -17.04 5.75
C GLN A 114 15.50 -18.16 6.35
N PHE A 115 14.18 -18.00 6.28
CA PHE A 115 13.18 -18.86 6.91
C PHE A 115 12.22 -19.50 5.90
N SER A 116 12.14 -18.95 4.69
CA SER A 116 11.39 -19.52 3.59
C SER A 116 12.19 -19.51 2.29
N ASP A 117 11.78 -20.36 1.35
CA ASP A 117 12.12 -20.19 -0.05
C ASP A 117 11.51 -18.90 -0.61
N SER A 118 12.02 -18.47 -1.75
CA SER A 118 11.45 -17.34 -2.47
C SER A 118 10.07 -17.68 -3.01
N SER A 119 9.18 -16.69 -3.03
CA SER A 119 7.83 -16.83 -3.55
C SER A 119 7.43 -15.59 -4.33
N LYS A 120 6.59 -15.79 -5.35
CA LYS A 120 5.88 -14.71 -6.07
C LYS A 120 4.40 -14.63 -5.74
N GLU A 121 3.96 -15.35 -4.72
CA GLU A 121 2.60 -15.24 -4.21
C GLU A 121 2.45 -13.94 -3.42
N THR A 122 1.26 -13.35 -3.41
CA THR A 122 0.96 -12.15 -2.61
C THR A 122 0.78 -12.46 -1.13
N TYR A 123 0.79 -13.74 -0.74
CA TYR A 123 0.68 -14.14 0.65
C TYR A 123 1.38 -15.46 0.96
N ARG A 124 1.68 -15.66 2.24
CA ARG A 124 2.11 -16.94 2.81
C ARG A 124 1.55 -17.08 4.21
N THR A 125 1.23 -18.32 4.60
CA THR A 125 0.80 -18.64 5.96
C THR A 125 1.82 -19.56 6.61
N ILE A 126 2.23 -19.26 7.85
CA ILE A 126 3.19 -20.04 8.61
C ILE A 126 2.61 -20.29 10.02
N PRO A 127 2.64 -21.53 10.55
CA PRO A 127 2.15 -21.81 11.90
C PRO A 127 3.00 -21.11 12.96
N SER A 128 2.36 -20.66 14.04
CA SER A 128 3.02 -19.97 15.17
C SER A 128 4.19 -20.77 15.75
N SER A 129 4.07 -22.09 15.81
CA SER A 129 5.10 -23.02 16.29
C SER A 129 6.44 -22.89 15.55
N ALA A 130 6.46 -22.39 14.32
CA ALA A 130 7.69 -22.17 13.56
C ALA A 130 8.48 -20.94 14.06
N PHE A 131 7.80 -19.94 14.65
CA PHE A 131 8.39 -18.69 15.12
C PHE A 131 8.81 -18.69 16.59
N PHE A 132 8.50 -19.76 17.34
CA PHE A 132 8.80 -19.87 18.77
C PHE A 132 9.39 -21.24 19.11
N ASN A 133 10.32 -21.73 18.28
CA ASN A 133 10.90 -23.07 18.41
C ASN A 133 12.43 -23.05 18.20
N VAL A 134 13.14 -23.61 19.18
CA VAL A 134 14.61 -23.70 19.22
C VAL A 134 15.20 -24.40 17.99
N GLN A 135 14.48 -25.37 17.40
CA GLN A 135 14.94 -26.12 16.23
C GLN A 135 15.12 -25.23 15.00
N TYR A 136 14.32 -24.16 14.89
CA TYR A 136 14.42 -23.20 13.81
C TYR A 136 15.25 -21.96 14.18
N GLY A 137 15.86 -21.96 15.38
CA GLY A 137 16.59 -20.81 15.91
C GLY A 137 15.69 -19.62 16.28
N THR A 138 14.41 -19.86 16.53
CA THR A 138 13.38 -18.85 16.79
C THR A 138 12.91 -18.92 18.25
N GLN A 139 13.82 -18.78 19.19
CA GLN A 139 13.54 -18.97 20.63
C GLN A 139 13.16 -17.68 21.36
N GLY A 140 12.64 -17.81 22.59
CA GLY A 140 12.26 -16.69 23.44
C GLY A 140 10.84 -16.18 23.21
N ASN A 141 10.55 -14.98 23.73
CA ASN A 141 9.20 -14.39 23.72
C ASN A 141 8.99 -13.39 22.58
N THR A 142 10.04 -13.05 21.83
CA THR A 142 9.97 -12.09 20.72
C THR A 142 10.93 -12.48 19.62
N ASN A 143 10.44 -12.49 18.39
CA ASN A 143 11.24 -12.73 17.19
C ASN A 143 10.97 -11.62 16.17
N THR A 144 11.97 -11.27 15.38
CA THR A 144 11.82 -10.29 14.30
C THR A 144 11.54 -11.05 13.01
N LEU A 145 10.33 -10.88 12.46
CA LEU A 145 10.00 -11.32 11.12
C LEU A 145 10.33 -10.19 10.15
N SER A 146 11.12 -10.48 9.12
CA SER A 146 11.38 -9.55 8.04
C SER A 146 10.99 -10.14 6.70
N ILE A 147 10.49 -9.29 5.81
CA ILE A 147 10.21 -9.63 4.41
C ILE A 147 11.29 -8.96 3.59
N ARG A 148 12.01 -9.74 2.77
CA ARG A 148 13.01 -9.21 1.85
C ARG A 148 12.49 -9.35 0.42
N MET A 149 12.34 -8.23 -0.27
CA MET A 149 11.97 -8.21 -1.69
C MET A 149 13.20 -8.50 -2.56
N GLY A 150 12.98 -9.30 -3.59
CA GLY A 150 13.96 -9.78 -4.55
C GLY A 150 14.53 -11.16 -4.19
N GLU A 151 14.62 -12.02 -5.20
CA GLU A 151 15.13 -13.40 -5.08
C GLU A 151 16.64 -13.41 -4.73
N ASN A 152 17.44 -12.79 -5.60
CA ASN A 152 18.91 -12.80 -5.51
C ASN A 152 19.49 -11.46 -5.02
N THR A 153 18.76 -10.37 -5.24
CA THR A 153 19.20 -9.01 -4.89
C THR A 153 18.15 -8.36 -4.01
N ASN A 154 18.57 -7.79 -2.89
CA ASN A 154 17.66 -7.11 -1.98
C ASN A 154 17.20 -5.79 -2.61
N LYS A 155 15.89 -5.63 -2.79
CA LYS A 155 15.26 -4.41 -3.34
C LYS A 155 14.44 -3.65 -2.30
N GLY A 156 14.16 -4.30 -1.19
CA GLY A 156 13.37 -3.75 -0.09
C GLY A 156 13.29 -4.68 1.11
N MET A 157 13.09 -4.09 2.29
CA MET A 157 12.94 -4.82 3.53
C MET A 157 11.84 -4.21 4.40
N TRP A 158 10.99 -5.07 4.94
CA TRP A 158 9.95 -4.76 5.93
C TRP A 158 10.20 -5.61 7.16
N SER A 159 9.93 -5.08 8.35
CA SER A 159 10.17 -5.80 9.61
C SER A 159 9.00 -5.66 10.56
N PHE A 160 8.75 -6.71 11.32
CA PHE A 160 7.70 -6.82 12.33
C PHE A 160 8.23 -7.59 13.54
N LYS A 161 7.80 -7.20 14.73
CA LYS A 161 8.07 -7.96 15.96
C LYS A 161 6.91 -8.91 16.23
N LEU A 162 7.18 -10.21 16.18
CA LEU A 162 6.25 -11.23 16.64
C LEU A 162 6.48 -11.46 18.13
N LYS A 163 5.46 -11.23 18.95
CA LYS A 163 5.52 -11.46 20.40
C LYS A 163 4.68 -12.68 20.73
N LYS A 164 5.21 -13.58 21.56
CA LYS A 164 4.41 -14.68 22.10
C LYS A 164 3.26 -14.08 22.93
N ALA A 165 2.04 -14.57 22.70
CA ALA A 165 0.86 -14.15 23.46
C ALA A 165 0.88 -14.71 24.90
#